data_AF-A0A060C8T7-F1
#
_entry.id   AF-A0A060C8T7-F1
#
_cell.length_a   1.000
_cell.length_b   1.000
_cell.length_c   1.000
_cell.angle_alpha   90.00
_cell.angle_beta   90.00
_cell.angle_gamma   90.00
#
_symmetry.space_group_name_H-M   'P 1'
#
loop_
_entity.id
_entity.type
_entity.pdbx_description
1 polymer ?
#
loop_
_entity_poly.entity_id
_entity_poly.type
_entity_poly.pdbx_seq_one_letter_code
_entity_poly.pdbx_strand_id
1 'polypeptide(L)'
;GVGWPGVWVEPGSGRDGLTSALRGEGYAPVYLDPHLFDLHYNGFCNSVLWQLFHYGSLGMDATLGDARTLAARYRAYEEANVAFADAVLAEYRAGDVVWVQDYHLMLLPALLKARVPGMRVGFFLHTPFPSSEIYRTLPVREELLRAVLRADLIGFHTYDYARHFVSACTRILG
;
A
#
# COMPACT_ATOMS: atom_id res chain seq x y z
N GLY A 1 3.73 -15.83 4.16
CA GLY A 1 3.59 -14.38 3.91
C GLY A 1 2.14 -14.02 3.69
N VAL A 2 1.78 -12.73 3.79
CA VAL A 2 0.40 -12.23 3.58
C VAL A 2 0.33 -11.58 2.19
N GLY A 3 -0.66 -11.93 1.36
CA GLY A 3 -0.68 -11.45 -0.04
C GLY A 3 -1.96 -11.76 -0.79
N TRP A 4 -2.23 -11.02 -1.87
CA TRP A 4 -3.28 -11.37 -2.82
C TRP A 4 -2.87 -12.61 -3.64
N PRO A 5 -3.73 -13.63 -3.80
CA PRO A 5 -3.35 -14.91 -4.42
C PRO A 5 -3.24 -14.88 -5.96
N GLY A 6 -3.41 -13.72 -6.60
CA GLY A 6 -3.36 -13.61 -8.06
C GLY A 6 -4.68 -13.89 -8.78
N VAL A 7 -5.71 -14.33 -8.05
CA VAL A 7 -6.99 -14.75 -8.62
C VAL A 7 -8.14 -14.47 -7.67
N TRP A 8 -9.28 -14.02 -8.20
CA TRP A 8 -10.54 -13.98 -7.46
C TRP A 8 -11.24 -15.34 -7.55
N VAL A 9 -11.69 -15.83 -6.41
CA VAL A 9 -12.48 -17.06 -6.29
C VAL A 9 -13.67 -16.73 -5.42
N GLU A 10 -14.90 -16.96 -5.86
CA GLU A 10 -16.10 -16.69 -5.05
C GLU A 10 -16.06 -17.42 -3.69
N PRO A 11 -16.67 -16.86 -2.62
CA PRO A 11 -16.81 -17.55 -1.34
C PRO A 11 -17.47 -18.93 -1.51
N GLY A 12 -16.89 -19.96 -0.88
CA GLY A 12 -17.37 -21.34 -0.95
C GLY A 12 -16.21 -22.34 -0.97
N SER A 13 -16.54 -23.60 -1.23
CA SER A 13 -15.59 -24.72 -1.13
C SER A 13 -14.33 -24.56 -1.98
N GLY A 14 -14.43 -23.91 -3.14
CA GLY A 14 -13.28 -23.60 -3.99
C GLY A 14 -12.29 -22.63 -3.32
N ARG A 15 -12.80 -21.55 -2.71
CA ARG A 15 -11.97 -20.59 -1.96
C ARG A 15 -11.40 -21.24 -0.70
N ASP A 16 -12.19 -22.05 0.01
CA ASP A 16 -11.74 -22.72 1.23
C ASP A 16 -10.61 -23.72 0.94
N GLY A 17 -10.73 -24.48 -0.15
CA GLY A 17 -9.69 -25.38 -0.62
C GLY A 17 -8.40 -24.64 -0.99
N LEU A 18 -8.49 -23.55 -1.76
CA LEU A 18 -7.32 -22.72 -2.10
C LEU A 18 -6.69 -22.08 -0.85
N THR A 19 -7.51 -21.56 0.06
CA THR A 19 -7.04 -20.97 1.33
C THR A 19 -6.29 -22.00 2.16
N SER A 20 -6.81 -23.22 2.27
CA SER A 20 -6.19 -24.30 3.01
C SER A 20 -4.85 -24.71 2.39
N ALA A 21 -4.79 -24.82 1.06
CA ALA A 21 -3.55 -25.12 0.35
C ALA A 21 -2.48 -24.03 0.57
N LEU A 22 -2.83 -22.75 0.40
CA LEU A 22 -1.91 -21.64 0.62
C LEU A 22 -1.42 -21.55 2.07
N ARG A 23 -2.31 -21.77 3.05
CA ARG A 23 -1.94 -21.82 4.47
C ARG A 23 -1.00 -22.99 4.77
N GLY A 24 -1.18 -24.14 4.12
CA GLY A 24 -0.26 -25.27 4.20
C GLY A 24 1.16 -24.93 3.75
N GLU A 25 1.29 -24.01 2.80
CA GLU A 25 2.56 -23.47 2.30
C GLU A 25 3.05 -22.22 3.06
N GLY A 26 2.38 -21.85 4.16
CA GLY A 26 2.75 -20.69 4.99
C GLY A 26 2.32 -19.34 4.43
N TYR A 27 1.32 -19.30 3.54
CA TYR A 27 0.74 -18.07 3.00
C TYR A 27 -0.67 -17.81 3.53
N ALA A 28 -0.95 -16.56 3.90
CA ALA A 28 -2.29 -16.09 4.25
C ALA A 28 -2.84 -15.24 3.10
N PRO A 29 -3.79 -15.75 2.30
CA PRO A 29 -4.34 -15.01 1.18
C PRO A 29 -5.25 -13.87 1.63
N VAL A 30 -5.14 -12.73 0.94
CA VAL A 30 -6.07 -11.60 1.05
C VAL A 30 -6.91 -11.57 -0.22
N TYR A 31 -8.20 -11.90 -0.10
CA TYR A 31 -9.12 -11.85 -1.22
C TYR A 31 -9.73 -10.45 -1.31
N LEU A 32 -9.45 -9.76 -2.42
CA LEU A 32 -10.11 -8.51 -2.77
C LEU A 32 -11.17 -8.79 -3.81
N ASP A 33 -12.39 -8.30 -3.58
CA ASP A 33 -13.47 -8.32 -4.57
C ASP A 33 -12.98 -7.73 -5.91
N PRO A 34 -13.41 -8.23 -7.08
CA PRO A 34 -12.90 -7.77 -8.37
C PRO A 34 -13.06 -6.26 -8.60
N HIS A 35 -14.14 -5.65 -8.12
CA HIS A 35 -14.35 -4.22 -8.24
C HIS A 35 -13.40 -3.45 -7.32
N LEU A 36 -13.24 -3.90 -6.08
CA LEU A 36 -12.26 -3.33 -5.14
C LEU A 36 -10.84 -3.45 -5.68
N PHE A 37 -10.47 -4.63 -6.20
CA PHE A 37 -9.17 -4.91 -6.80
C PHE A 37 -8.90 -3.98 -7.98
N ASP A 38 -9.86 -3.80 -8.90
CA ASP A 38 -9.67 -2.93 -10.05
C ASP A 38 -9.43 -1.47 -9.63
N LEU A 39 -10.25 -0.94 -8.72
CA LEU A 39 -10.10 0.43 -8.22
C LEU A 39 -8.81 0.64 -7.40
N HIS A 40 -8.40 -0.33 -6.59
CA HIS A 40 -7.14 -0.29 -5.83
C HIS A 40 -5.93 -0.45 -6.77
N TYR A 41 -5.83 -1.57 -7.48
CA TYR A 41 -4.62 -2.02 -8.16
C TYR A 41 -4.44 -1.32 -9.50
N ASN A 42 -5.44 -1.39 -10.39
CA ASN A 42 -5.38 -0.71 -11.68
C ASN A 42 -5.60 0.80 -11.52
N GLY A 43 -6.54 1.18 -10.64
CA GLY A 43 -6.92 2.56 -10.40
C GLY A 43 -5.87 3.35 -9.63
N PHE A 44 -5.79 3.20 -8.32
CA PHE A 44 -4.91 4.05 -7.50
C PHE A 44 -3.43 3.66 -7.64
N CYS A 45 -3.11 2.37 -7.54
CA CYS A 45 -1.72 1.91 -7.55
C CYS A 45 -1.06 2.17 -8.92
N ASN A 46 -1.61 1.64 -10.02
CA ASN A 46 -0.95 1.71 -11.32
C ASN A 46 -1.23 2.99 -12.10
N SER A 47 -2.43 3.57 -11.99
CA SER A 47 -2.75 4.80 -12.74
C SER A 47 -2.32 6.08 -12.01
N VAL A 48 -2.11 6.05 -10.68
CA VAL A 48 -1.68 7.22 -9.90
C VAL A 48 -0.27 7.05 -9.33
N LEU A 49 -0.07 6.12 -8.39
CA LEU A 49 1.21 6.01 -7.67
C LEU A 49 2.37 5.61 -8.59
N TRP A 50 2.19 4.59 -9.43
CA TRP A 50 3.22 4.14 -10.36
C TRP A 50 3.67 5.25 -11.30
N GLN A 51 2.72 5.98 -11.90
CA GLN A 51 3.02 7.10 -12.79
C GLN A 51 3.78 8.21 -12.07
N LEU A 52 3.31 8.60 -10.88
CA LEU A 52 3.96 9.61 -10.05
C LEU A 52 5.39 9.22 -9.67
N PHE A 53 5.60 7.99 -9.25
CA PHE A 53 6.89 7.50 -8.76
C PHE A 53 7.94 7.32 -9.87
N HIS A 54 7.49 7.11 -11.11
CA HIS A 54 8.37 6.97 -12.28
C HIS A 54 8.50 8.26 -13.10
N TYR A 55 8.13 9.43 -12.54
CA TYR A 55 8.14 10.70 -13.27
C TYR A 55 7.31 10.66 -14.57
N GLY A 56 6.36 9.72 -14.64
CA GLY A 56 5.39 9.65 -15.71
C GLY A 56 4.45 10.85 -15.64
N SER A 57 3.94 11.25 -16.80
CA SER A 57 2.81 12.17 -16.81
C SER A 57 1.64 11.47 -16.13
N LEU A 58 1.09 12.04 -15.06
CA LEU A 58 -0.21 11.62 -14.55
C LEU A 58 -1.18 11.79 -15.73
N GLY A 59 -1.53 10.66 -16.36
CA GLY A 59 -2.30 10.67 -17.59
C GLY A 59 -3.60 11.46 -17.43
N MET A 60 -4.24 11.80 -18.55
CA MET A 60 -5.50 12.55 -18.52
C MET A 60 -6.59 11.88 -17.67
N ASP A 61 -6.50 10.58 -17.41
CA ASP A 61 -7.41 9.84 -16.51
C ASP A 61 -7.12 10.05 -15.00
N ALA A 62 -5.89 10.41 -14.62
CA ALA A 62 -5.52 10.76 -13.25
C ALA A 62 -5.66 12.27 -12.96
N THR A 63 -5.62 13.11 -14.00
CA THR A 63 -5.69 14.58 -13.91
C THR A 63 -7.03 15.19 -14.35
N LEU A 64 -7.82 14.53 -15.20
CA LEU A 64 -9.20 14.91 -15.59
C LEU A 64 -10.26 13.87 -15.19
N GLY A 65 -9.88 12.76 -14.56
CA GLY A 65 -10.84 11.93 -13.87
C GLY A 65 -11.59 12.79 -12.86
N ASP A 66 -12.93 12.79 -12.94
CA ASP A 66 -13.81 13.45 -11.96
C ASP A 66 -13.22 13.30 -10.55
N ALA A 67 -13.15 14.39 -9.76
CA ALA A 67 -12.64 14.31 -8.39
C ALA A 67 -13.30 13.17 -7.59
N ARG A 68 -14.55 12.81 -7.94
CA ARG A 68 -15.25 11.62 -7.44
C ARG A 68 -14.57 10.30 -7.79
N THR A 69 -14.04 10.16 -9.01
CA THR A 69 -13.28 8.98 -9.46
C THR A 69 -11.96 8.83 -8.69
N LEU A 70 -11.20 9.91 -8.51
CA LEU A 70 -9.96 9.84 -7.72
C LEU A 70 -10.26 9.50 -6.26
N ALA A 71 -11.31 10.12 -5.68
CA ALA A 71 -11.75 9.81 -4.32
C ALA A 71 -12.19 8.33 -4.18
N ALA A 72 -12.92 7.79 -5.17
CA ALA A 72 -13.32 6.38 -5.17
C ALA A 72 -12.12 5.43 -5.28
N ARG A 73 -11.15 5.73 -6.15
CA ARG A 73 -9.88 4.98 -6.28
C ARG A 73 -9.09 5.02 -4.96
N TYR A 74 -9.00 6.18 -4.32
CA TYR A 74 -8.32 6.30 -3.04
C TYR A 74 -9.04 5.56 -1.91
N ARG A 75 -10.37 5.62 -1.87
CA ARG A 75 -11.16 4.86 -0.91
C ARG A 75 -10.95 3.36 -1.04
N ALA A 76 -10.95 2.85 -2.28
CA ALA A 76 -10.59 1.46 -2.57
C ALA A 76 -9.16 1.14 -2.11
N TYR A 77 -8.24 2.10 -2.22
CA TYR A 77 -6.88 1.96 -1.73
C TYR A 77 -6.81 1.78 -0.20
N GLU A 78 -7.56 2.59 0.54
CA GLU A 78 -7.73 2.47 1.98
C GLU A 78 -8.38 1.13 2.37
N GLU A 79 -9.49 0.77 1.74
CA GLU A 79 -10.24 -0.48 2.00
C GLU A 79 -9.38 -1.73 1.80
N ALA A 80 -8.60 -1.77 0.71
CA ALA A 80 -7.65 -2.85 0.49
C ALA A 80 -6.55 -2.87 1.58
N ASN A 81 -5.97 -1.72 1.92
CA ASN A 81 -4.95 -1.65 2.98
C ASN A 81 -5.50 -2.10 4.35
N VAL A 82 -6.78 -1.83 4.64
CA VAL A 82 -7.48 -2.35 5.83
C VAL A 82 -7.58 -3.87 5.79
N ALA A 83 -8.00 -4.45 4.65
CA ALA A 83 -8.08 -5.90 4.50
C ALA A 83 -6.71 -6.59 4.68
N PHE A 84 -5.64 -5.98 4.17
CA PHE A 84 -4.27 -6.44 4.41
C PHE A 84 -3.87 -6.33 5.89
N ALA A 85 -4.24 -5.23 6.56
CA ALA A 85 -3.96 -5.06 7.98
C ALA A 85 -4.67 -6.13 8.82
N ASP A 86 -5.93 -6.42 8.54
CA ASP A 86 -6.69 -7.45 9.26
C ASP A 86 -6.09 -8.84 9.05
N ALA A 87 -5.65 -9.16 7.83
CA ALA A 87 -4.97 -10.41 7.54
C ALA A 87 -3.60 -10.53 8.25
N VAL A 88 -2.81 -9.44 8.30
CA VAL A 88 -1.55 -9.42 9.06
C VAL A 88 -1.82 -9.61 10.55
N LEU A 89 -2.83 -8.94 11.11
CA LEU A 89 -3.18 -9.05 12.53
C LEU A 89 -3.66 -10.45 12.92
N ALA A 90 -4.33 -11.16 12.01
CA ALA A 90 -4.75 -12.55 12.24
C ALA A 90 -3.56 -13.52 12.37
N GLU A 91 -2.43 -13.23 11.71
CA GLU A 91 -1.23 -14.08 11.74
C GLU A 91 -0.19 -13.60 12.77
N TYR A 92 -0.28 -12.35 13.21
CA TYR A 92 0.72 -11.70 14.06
C TYR A 92 0.78 -12.30 15.47
N ARG A 93 2.00 -12.56 15.95
CA ARG A 93 2.29 -12.88 17.35
C ARG A 93 3.11 -11.77 17.99
N ALA A 94 2.88 -11.56 19.28
CA ALA A 94 3.58 -10.51 20.02
C ALA A 94 5.11 -10.67 19.88
N GLY A 95 5.75 -9.63 19.37
CA GLY A 95 7.19 -9.62 19.11
C GLY A 95 7.58 -9.98 17.69
N ASP A 96 6.66 -10.37 16.80
CA ASP A 96 7.00 -10.55 15.38
C ASP A 96 7.43 -9.21 14.74
N VAL A 97 8.18 -9.33 13.64
CA VAL A 97 8.52 -8.19 12.77
C VAL A 97 7.70 -8.29 11.51
N VAL A 98 6.94 -7.24 11.19
CA VAL A 98 6.18 -7.14 9.95
C VAL A 98 6.99 -6.31 8.95
N TRP A 99 7.26 -6.87 7.78
CA TRP A 99 7.94 -6.16 6.70
C TRP A 99 6.98 -5.90 5.54
N VAL A 100 6.51 -4.67 5.44
CA VAL A 100 5.60 -4.19 4.39
C VAL A 100 6.39 -3.91 3.11
N GLN A 101 5.84 -4.35 1.98
CA GLN A 101 6.49 -4.25 0.69
C GLN A 101 5.68 -3.37 -0.26
N ASP A 102 6.35 -2.36 -0.81
CA ASP A 102 5.99 -1.58 -1.99
C ASP A 102 4.82 -0.59 -1.87
N TYR A 103 4.63 0.20 -2.94
CA TYR A 103 3.67 1.32 -3.00
C TYR A 103 2.21 0.93 -2.86
N HIS A 104 1.87 -0.34 -3.07
CA HIS A 104 0.50 -0.87 -2.90
C HIS A 104 -0.01 -0.80 -1.46
N LEU A 105 0.91 -0.73 -0.48
CA LEU A 105 0.62 -0.90 0.94
C LEU A 105 1.20 0.24 1.81
N MET A 106 1.27 1.47 1.29
CA MET A 106 1.86 2.60 2.03
C MET A 106 1.07 3.01 3.28
N LEU A 107 -0.23 2.70 3.35
CA LEU A 107 -1.06 2.97 4.54
C LEU A 107 -0.87 1.92 5.65
N LEU A 108 -0.40 0.72 5.28
CA LEU A 108 -0.34 -0.44 6.16
C LEU A 108 0.48 -0.19 7.44
N PRO A 109 1.64 0.51 7.44
CA PRO A 109 2.38 0.75 8.69
C PRO A 109 1.59 1.53 9.74
N ALA A 110 0.85 2.57 9.34
CA ALA A 110 -0.01 3.31 10.26
C ALA A 110 -1.18 2.47 10.76
N LEU A 111 -1.83 1.77 9.84
CA LEU A 111 -2.96 0.89 10.14
C LEU A 111 -2.59 -0.19 11.17
N LEU A 112 -1.41 -0.80 11.04
CA LEU A 112 -0.92 -1.79 11.99
C LEU A 112 -0.60 -1.18 13.35
N LYS A 113 0.14 -0.07 13.39
CA LYS A 113 0.52 0.60 14.65
C LYS A 113 -0.65 1.26 15.37
N ALA A 114 -1.74 1.56 14.66
CA ALA A 114 -2.98 2.01 15.30
C ALA A 114 -3.64 0.89 16.12
N ARG A 115 -3.62 -0.36 15.63
CA ARG A 115 -4.15 -1.52 16.36
C ARG A 115 -3.17 -2.06 17.41
N VAL A 116 -1.88 -2.09 17.09
CA VAL A 116 -0.82 -2.62 17.97
C VAL A 116 0.34 -1.63 18.02
N PRO A 117 0.31 -0.65 18.94
CA PRO A 117 1.31 0.43 18.99
C PRO A 117 2.77 -0.04 19.11
N GLY A 118 3.01 -1.18 19.76
CA GLY A 118 4.35 -1.77 19.93
C GLY A 118 4.80 -2.72 18.81
N MET A 119 4.03 -2.86 17.73
CA MET A 119 4.40 -3.73 16.60
C MET A 119 5.64 -3.18 15.90
N ARG A 120 6.62 -4.05 15.64
CA ARG A 120 7.82 -3.72 14.86
C ARG A 120 7.48 -3.80 13.38
N VAL A 121 7.50 -2.66 12.69
CA VAL A 121 7.12 -2.55 11.27
C VAL A 121 8.26 -1.97 10.44
N GLY A 122 8.75 -2.73 9.48
CA GLY A 122 9.60 -2.22 8.39
C GLY A 122 8.77 -1.96 7.14
N PHE A 123 9.17 -0.97 6.34
CA PHE A 123 8.61 -0.69 5.02
C PHE A 123 9.75 -0.59 4.00
N PHE A 124 9.58 -1.19 2.82
CA PHE A 124 10.54 -1.04 1.72
C PHE A 124 9.81 -0.68 0.43
N LEU A 125 10.26 0.39 -0.24
CA LEU A 125 9.74 0.82 -1.53
C LEU A 125 10.60 0.27 -2.67
N HIS A 126 9.99 -0.48 -3.59
CA HIS A 126 10.70 -1.12 -4.72
C HIS A 126 10.78 -0.21 -5.95
N THR A 127 9.92 0.81 -6.02
CA THR A 127 9.99 1.83 -7.06
C THR A 127 10.97 2.94 -6.67
N PRO A 128 11.34 3.82 -7.61
CA PRO A 128 11.91 5.11 -7.24
C PRO A 128 10.98 5.88 -6.31
N PHE A 129 11.55 6.78 -5.50
CA PHE A 129 10.79 7.81 -4.81
C PHE A 129 11.01 9.15 -5.53
N PRO A 130 9.95 9.85 -5.96
CA PRO A 130 10.10 11.03 -6.79
C PRO A 130 10.57 12.24 -5.97
N SER A 131 11.12 13.25 -6.64
CA SER A 131 11.48 14.51 -5.98
C SER A 131 10.25 15.16 -5.31
N SER A 132 10.49 15.99 -4.29
CA SER A 132 9.39 16.67 -3.56
C SER A 132 8.51 17.54 -4.46
N GLU A 133 9.08 18.10 -5.53
CA GLU A 133 8.35 18.92 -6.51
C GLU A 133 7.32 18.11 -7.31
N ILE A 134 7.62 16.85 -7.58
CA ILE A 134 6.69 15.92 -8.22
C ILE A 134 5.73 15.36 -7.19
N TYR A 135 6.22 14.89 -6.04
CA TYR A 135 5.40 14.27 -5.01
C TYR A 135 4.29 15.19 -4.48
N ARG A 136 4.54 16.51 -4.39
CA ARG A 136 3.53 17.47 -3.92
C ARG A 136 2.29 17.58 -4.82
N THR A 137 2.35 17.08 -6.06
CA THR A 137 1.20 17.03 -6.97
C THR A 137 0.15 15.99 -6.55
N LEU A 138 0.53 15.02 -5.71
CA LEU A 138 -0.38 14.01 -5.20
C LEU A 138 -1.37 14.63 -4.19
N PRO A 139 -2.70 14.50 -4.39
CA PRO A 139 -3.67 15.09 -3.47
C PRO A 139 -3.58 14.54 -2.03
N VAL A 140 -3.35 13.23 -1.88
CA VAL A 140 -3.24 12.52 -0.58
C VAL A 140 -1.80 12.42 -0.07
N ARG A 141 -0.91 13.31 -0.54
CA ARG A 141 0.53 13.32 -0.24
C ARG A 141 0.85 13.23 1.25
N GLU A 142 0.15 13.99 2.10
CA GLU A 142 0.44 14.08 3.53
C GLU A 142 0.11 12.78 4.24
N GLU A 143 -1.04 12.20 3.92
CA GLU A 143 -1.55 10.99 4.54
C GLU A 143 -0.61 9.81 4.27
N LEU A 144 -0.20 9.61 3.02
CA LEU A 144 0.73 8.54 2.66
C LEU A 144 2.10 8.70 3.32
N LEU A 145 2.65 9.93 3.37
CA LEU A 145 3.93 10.16 4.05
C LEU A 145 3.81 9.88 5.55
N ARG A 146 2.77 10.42 6.20
CA ARG A 146 2.52 10.18 7.63
C ARG A 146 2.33 8.69 7.91
N ALA A 147 1.69 7.96 7.00
CA ALA A 147 1.46 6.55 7.18
C ALA A 147 2.75 5.73 7.11
N VAL A 148 3.58 5.97 6.08
CA VAL A 148 4.89 5.31 5.94
C VAL A 148 5.81 5.68 7.10
N LEU A 149 5.80 6.94 7.57
CA LEU A 149 6.56 7.40 8.75
C LEU A 149 6.17 6.73 10.07
N ARG A 150 5.09 5.94 10.11
CA ARG A 150 4.80 5.07 11.26
C ARG A 150 5.71 3.85 11.31
N ALA A 151 6.32 3.43 10.21
CA ALA A 151 7.29 2.33 10.21
C ALA A 151 8.51 2.68 11.09
N ASP A 152 9.08 1.67 11.74
CA ASP A 152 10.33 1.77 12.50
C ASP A 152 11.57 1.85 11.60
N LEU A 153 11.46 1.28 10.40
CA LEU A 153 12.50 1.32 9.38
C LEU A 153 11.86 1.51 8.00
N ILE A 154 12.40 2.45 7.23
CA ILE A 154 11.98 2.74 5.86
C ILE A 154 13.19 2.52 4.95
N GLY A 155 13.07 1.59 4.01
CA GLY A 155 14.13 1.22 3.07
C GLY A 155 13.80 1.61 1.63
N PHE A 156 14.85 1.90 0.86
CA PHE A 156 14.82 2.22 -0.56
C PHE A 156 16.00 1.54 -1.26
N HIS A 157 15.92 1.37 -2.59
CA HIS A 157 17.03 0.82 -3.38
C HIS A 157 18.29 1.70 -3.39
N THR A 158 18.15 3.03 -3.34
CA THR A 158 19.28 3.96 -3.43
C THR A 158 19.17 5.06 -2.37
N TYR A 159 20.32 5.64 -2.05
CA TYR A 159 20.39 6.79 -1.15
C TYR A 159 19.67 8.03 -1.70
N ASP A 160 19.64 8.21 -3.03
CA ASP A 160 18.95 9.33 -3.66
C ASP A 160 17.43 9.26 -3.45
N TYR A 161 16.83 8.07 -3.53
CA TYR A 161 15.41 7.88 -3.24
C TYR A 161 15.10 8.19 -1.77
N ALA A 162 15.98 7.75 -0.85
CA ALA A 162 15.85 8.10 0.56
C ALA A 162 15.95 9.62 0.79
N ARG A 163 16.88 10.32 0.12
CA ARG A 163 16.99 11.78 0.18
C ARG A 163 15.74 12.48 -0.32
N HIS A 164 15.14 11.99 -1.42
CA HIS A 164 13.90 12.54 -1.94
C HIS A 164 12.73 12.33 -0.98
N PHE A 165 12.63 11.16 -0.34
CA PHE A 165 11.63 10.90 0.69
C PHE A 165 11.76 11.84 1.88
N VAL A 166 12.98 12.00 2.42
CA VAL A 166 13.25 12.95 3.52
C VAL A 166 12.89 14.37 3.11
N SER A 167 13.29 14.79 1.90
CA SER A 167 12.96 16.11 1.38
C SER A 167 11.45 16.32 1.22
N ALA A 168 10.70 15.31 0.81
CA ALA A 168 9.25 15.37 0.71
C ALA A 168 8.62 15.49 2.10
N CYS A 169 9.07 14.70 3.08
CA CYS A 169 8.62 14.79 4.46
C CYS A 169 8.83 16.21 5.03
N THR A 170 10.05 16.74 4.97
CA THR A 170 10.36 18.07 5.51
C THR A 170 9.57 19.19 4.83
N ARG A 171 9.37 19.12 3.51
CA ARG A 171 8.69 20.18 2.75
C ARG A 171 7.17 20.15 2.88
N ILE A 172 6.59 18.97 3.12
CA ILE A 172 5.14 18.77 3.09
C ILE A 172 4.57 18.65 4.50
N LEU A 173 5.29 18.02 5.44
CA LEU A 173 4.80 17.78 6.79
C LEU A 173 5.32 18.78 7.83
N GLY A 174 6.39 19.53 7.50
CA GLY A 174 7.14 20.37 8.43
C GLY A 174 8.18 19.57 9.22
#